data_AF-A0A382QXU8-F1
#
_entry.id   AF-A0A382QXU8-F1
#
_cell.length_a   1.000
_cell.length_b   1.000
_cell.length_c   1.000
_cell.angle_alpha   90.00
_cell.angle_beta   90.00
_cell.angle_gamma   90.00
#
_symmetry.space_group_name_H-M   'P 1'
#
loop_
_entity.id
_entity.type
_entity.pdbx_description
1 polymer ?
#
loop_
_entity_poly.entity_id
_entity_poly.type
_entity_poly.pdbx_seq_one_letter_code
_entity_poly.pdbx_strand_id
1 'polypeptide(L)'
;MSGSIKLFKVYGIPIEINVTWLFAFVLIAYSFSTGAYPGFFSGWDQKTYWLAGIFSSFLLFVSVLIHEMAHSFVALARGHKVSGITLFLFGGVSHIRGTARKPLDEFLIAFSGPCSSIIMGMLFLYFNKSFSPPDLIGTEPVDGIIFLTGWMNIILGIFNL
;
A
#
# COMPACT_ATOMS: atom_id res chain seq x y z
N MET A 1 -16.63 1.73 -16.14
CA MET A 1 -15.43 0.88 -16.03
C MET A 1 -15.91 -0.56 -15.88
N SER A 2 -15.88 -1.35 -16.95
CA SER A 2 -16.28 -2.76 -16.92
C SER A 2 -15.27 -3.58 -16.10
N GLY A 3 -15.76 -4.42 -15.19
CA GLY A 3 -14.91 -5.34 -14.42
C GLY A 3 -14.50 -4.89 -13.01
N SER A 4 -15.17 -3.91 -12.41
CA SER A 4 -15.00 -3.57 -10.99
C SER A 4 -16.07 -4.25 -10.13
N ILE A 5 -15.66 -4.88 -9.04
CA ILE A 5 -16.53 -5.54 -8.07
C ILE A 5 -16.49 -4.74 -6.78
N LYS A 6 -17.67 -4.38 -6.25
CA LYS A 6 -17.79 -3.73 -4.93
C LYS A 6 -17.48 -4.73 -3.83
N LEU A 7 -16.52 -4.40 -2.97
CA LEU A 7 -16.15 -5.25 -1.85
C LEU A 7 -16.93 -4.88 -0.60
N PHE A 8 -16.73 -3.66 -0.10
CA PHE A 8 -17.31 -3.15 1.13
C PHE A 8 -17.37 -1.62 1.10
N LYS A 9 -17.90 -1.01 2.16
CA LYS A 9 -17.96 0.44 2.34
C LYS A 9 -17.25 0.84 3.62
N VAL A 10 -16.46 1.90 3.57
CA VAL A 10 -15.84 2.53 4.74
C VAL A 10 -16.25 3.98 4.79
N TYR A 11 -16.86 4.42 5.90
CA TYR A 11 -17.41 5.79 6.05
C TYR A 11 -18.30 6.23 4.88
N GLY A 12 -19.07 5.30 4.31
CA GLY A 12 -19.94 5.55 3.15
C GLY A 12 -19.23 5.57 1.79
N ILE A 13 -17.90 5.50 1.76
CA ILE A 13 -17.10 5.42 0.54
C ILE A 13 -17.08 3.95 0.06
N PRO A 14 -17.61 3.63 -1.13
CA PRO A 14 -17.52 2.28 -1.68
C PRO A 14 -16.08 1.97 -2.09
N ILE A 15 -15.59 0.81 -1.67
CA ILE A 15 -14.29 0.26 -2.07
C ILE A 15 -14.53 -0.84 -3.09
N GLU A 16 -13.88 -0.70 -4.24
CA GLU A 16 -14.04 -1.58 -5.39
C GLU A 16 -12.69 -2.18 -5.79
N ILE A 17 -12.68 -3.44 -6.22
CA ILE A 17 -11.53 -4.08 -6.86
C ILE A 17 -11.84 -4.30 -8.33
N ASN A 18 -10.95 -3.83 -9.20
CA ASN A 18 -10.98 -4.18 -10.61
C ASN A 18 -10.31 -5.55 -10.83
N VAL A 19 -10.79 -6.36 -11.77
CA VAL A 19 -10.19 -7.68 -12.07
C VAL A 19 -8.68 -7.58 -12.39
N THR A 20 -8.21 -6.47 -12.96
CA THR A 20 -6.78 -6.23 -13.22
C THR A 20 -5.92 -6.19 -11.95
N TRP A 21 -6.52 -5.92 -10.78
CA TRP A 21 -5.85 -6.01 -9.48
C TRP A 21 -5.26 -7.40 -9.22
N LEU A 22 -5.98 -8.46 -9.61
CA LEU A 22 -5.52 -9.84 -9.37
C LEU A 22 -4.22 -10.13 -10.12
N PHE A 23 -4.06 -9.56 -11.32
CA PHE A 23 -2.83 -9.66 -12.09
C PHE A 23 -1.67 -8.94 -11.39
N ALA A 24 -1.87 -7.73 -10.87
CA ALA A 24 -0.84 -7.04 -10.08
C ALA A 24 -0.50 -7.82 -8.81
N PHE A 25 -1.50 -8.36 -8.11
CA PHE A 25 -1.29 -9.18 -6.92
C PHE A 25 -0.41 -10.40 -7.20
N VAL A 26 -0.73 -11.17 -8.24
CA VAL A 26 0.07 -12.35 -8.60
C VAL A 26 1.48 -11.96 -9.02
N LEU A 27 1.63 -10.87 -9.80
CA LEU A 27 2.94 -10.41 -10.25
C LEU A 27 3.82 -9.96 -9.08
N ILE A 28 3.28 -9.13 -8.16
CA ILE A 28 4.02 -8.65 -6.99
C ILE A 28 4.35 -9.81 -6.05
N ALA A 29 3.40 -10.73 -5.82
CA ALA A 29 3.63 -11.90 -5.00
C ALA A 29 4.75 -12.78 -5.58
N TYR A 30 4.74 -13.00 -6.89
CA TYR A 30 5.83 -13.72 -7.58
C TYR A 30 7.17 -12.98 -7.42
N SER A 31 7.22 -11.69 -7.75
CA SER A 31 8.43 -10.86 -7.65
C SER A 31 9.01 -10.83 -6.24
N PHE A 32 8.16 -10.79 -5.21
CA PHE A 32 8.61 -10.86 -3.83
C PHE A 32 9.12 -12.26 -3.47
N SER A 33 8.37 -13.30 -3.84
CA SER A 33 8.68 -14.69 -3.46
C SER A 33 9.95 -15.22 -4.13
N THR A 34 10.23 -14.83 -5.38
CA THR A 34 11.36 -15.36 -6.16
C THR A 34 12.51 -14.37 -6.31
N GLY A 35 12.28 -13.09 -6.05
CA GLY A 35 13.27 -12.03 -6.24
C GLY A 35 13.62 -11.33 -4.94
N ALA A 36 12.70 -10.55 -4.39
CA ALA A 36 12.99 -9.68 -3.25
C ALA A 36 13.41 -10.48 -2.01
N TYR A 37 12.59 -11.46 -1.57
CA TYR A 37 12.89 -12.20 -0.36
C TYR A 37 14.16 -13.05 -0.45
N PRO A 38 14.37 -13.89 -1.49
CA PRO A 38 15.62 -14.63 -1.63
C PRO A 38 16.86 -13.75 -1.82
N GLY A 39 16.67 -12.51 -2.32
CA GLY A 39 17.75 -11.53 -2.48
C GLY A 39 18.14 -10.83 -1.17
N PHE A 40 17.18 -10.63 -0.25
CA PHE A 40 17.41 -9.95 1.02
C PHE A 40 17.62 -10.89 2.21
N PHE A 41 17.08 -12.10 2.18
CA PHE A 41 17.11 -13.05 3.28
C PHE A 41 17.60 -14.40 2.76
N SER A 42 18.50 -15.03 3.50
CA SER A 42 19.00 -16.35 3.16
C SER A 42 18.61 -17.37 4.24
N GLY A 43 18.48 -18.64 3.84
CA GLY A 43 18.20 -19.74 4.76
C GLY A 43 16.72 -20.06 4.99
N TRP A 44 15.77 -19.35 4.38
CA TRP A 44 14.38 -19.79 4.37
C TRP A 44 14.14 -20.86 3.30
N ASP A 45 13.18 -21.75 3.56
CA ASP A 45 12.74 -22.71 2.57
C ASP A 45 11.83 -22.05 1.51
N GLN A 46 11.65 -22.72 0.37
CA GLN A 46 10.86 -22.18 -0.74
C GLN A 46 9.43 -21.81 -0.32
N LYS A 47 8.82 -22.58 0.59
CA LYS A 47 7.45 -22.31 1.05
C LYS A 47 7.38 -21.02 1.84
N THR A 48 8.34 -20.77 2.73
CA THR A 48 8.39 -19.54 3.53
C THR A 48 8.55 -18.31 2.64
N TYR A 49 9.40 -18.36 1.61
CA TYR A 49 9.50 -17.26 0.65
C TYR A 49 8.18 -16.96 -0.06
N TRP A 50 7.45 -18.00 -0.48
CA TRP A 50 6.13 -17.83 -1.11
C TRP A 50 5.08 -17.26 -0.16
N LEU A 51 5.03 -17.76 1.07
CA LEU A 51 4.10 -17.24 2.08
C LEU A 51 4.39 -15.78 2.41
N ALA A 52 5.66 -15.43 2.61
CA ALA A 52 6.08 -14.05 2.88
C ALA A 52 5.76 -13.13 1.69
N GLY A 53 6.03 -13.57 0.45
CA GLY A 53 5.72 -12.81 -0.76
C GLY A 53 4.23 -12.53 -0.95
N ILE A 54 3.39 -13.55 -0.79
CA ILE A 54 1.92 -13.42 -0.87
C ILE A 54 1.42 -12.47 0.24
N PHE A 55 1.90 -12.66 1.46
CA PHE A 55 1.43 -11.87 2.60
C PHE A 55 1.85 -10.40 2.50
N SER A 56 3.10 -10.12 2.13
CA SER A 56 3.56 -8.74 1.88
C SER A 56 2.87 -8.08 0.70
N SER A 57 2.53 -8.83 -0.35
CA SER A 57 1.73 -8.30 -1.46
C SER A 57 0.35 -7.88 -0.99
N PHE A 58 -0.28 -8.69 -0.14
CA PHE A 58 -1.55 -8.33 0.49
C PHE A 58 -1.42 -7.08 1.37
N LEU A 59 -0.41 -7.02 2.23
CA LEU A 59 -0.14 -5.84 3.07
C LEU A 59 0.14 -4.58 2.25
N LEU A 60 0.81 -4.71 1.10
CA LEU A 60 1.04 -3.60 0.18
C LEU A 60 -0.28 -3.04 -0.34
N PHE A 61 -1.23 -3.89 -0.77
CA PHE A 61 -2.53 -3.39 -1.22
C PHE A 61 -3.38 -2.81 -0.09
N VAL A 62 -3.29 -3.37 1.12
CA VAL A 62 -3.87 -2.74 2.31
C VAL A 62 -3.25 -1.36 2.53
N SER A 63 -1.94 -1.23 2.35
CA SER A 63 -1.23 0.05 2.48
C SER A 63 -1.66 1.07 1.43
N VAL A 64 -1.81 0.65 0.17
CA VAL A 64 -2.34 1.47 -0.92
C VAL A 64 -3.78 1.90 -0.62
N LEU A 65 -4.61 1.00 -0.08
CA LEU A 65 -5.97 1.36 0.32
C LEU A 65 -5.97 2.42 1.43
N ILE A 66 -5.12 2.27 2.46
CA ILE A 66 -4.97 3.27 3.53
C ILE A 66 -4.49 4.61 2.97
N HIS A 67 -3.55 4.59 2.02
CA HIS A 67 -3.08 5.78 1.30
C HIS A 67 -4.23 6.53 0.59
N GLU A 68 -5.02 5.82 -0.20
CA GLU A 68 -6.19 6.41 -0.89
C GLU A 68 -7.29 6.86 0.07
N MET A 69 -7.43 6.17 1.20
CA MET A 69 -8.35 6.58 2.26
C MET A 69 -7.90 7.88 2.92
N ALA A 70 -6.60 8.11 3.11
CA ALA A 70 -6.10 9.38 3.64
C ALA A 70 -6.45 10.55 2.70
N HIS A 71 -6.21 10.41 1.40
CA HIS A 71 -6.67 11.37 0.38
C HIS A 71 -8.16 11.65 0.50
N SER A 72 -8.95 10.57 0.57
CA SER A 72 -10.40 10.65 0.59
C SER A 72 -10.92 11.32 1.87
N PHE A 73 -10.36 11.03 3.03
CA PHE A 73 -10.76 11.63 4.29
C PHE A 73 -10.41 13.11 4.37
N VAL A 74 -9.22 13.50 3.91
CA VAL A 74 -8.86 14.93 3.82
C VAL A 74 -9.76 15.64 2.81
N ALA A 75 -10.07 15.03 1.67
CA ALA A 75 -11.00 15.59 0.70
C ALA A 75 -12.39 15.82 1.29
N LEU A 76 -12.94 14.85 2.03
CA LEU A 76 -14.22 15.00 2.74
C LEU A 76 -14.15 16.12 3.79
N ALA A 77 -13.07 16.20 4.57
CA ALA A 77 -12.87 17.25 5.58
C ALA A 77 -12.76 18.67 4.97
N ARG A 78 -12.27 18.77 3.73
CA ARG A 78 -12.22 20.03 2.96
C ARG A 78 -13.51 20.32 2.18
N GLY A 79 -14.55 19.49 2.33
CA GLY A 79 -15.86 19.70 1.73
C GLY A 79 -16.04 19.15 0.31
N HIS A 80 -15.09 18.35 -0.18
CA HIS A 80 -15.22 17.65 -1.46
C HIS A 80 -16.08 16.39 -1.31
N LYS A 81 -16.64 15.91 -2.41
CA LYS A 81 -17.43 14.66 -2.41
C LYS A 81 -16.57 13.51 -2.92
N VAL A 82 -16.49 12.42 -2.18
CA VAL A 82 -15.79 11.19 -2.63
C VAL A 82 -16.83 10.15 -3.04
N SER A 83 -16.76 9.70 -4.29
CA SER A 83 -17.73 8.74 -4.84
C SER A 83 -17.31 7.28 -4.73
N GLY A 84 -16.05 7.00 -4.43
CA GLY A 84 -15.52 5.64 -4.25
C GLY A 84 -14.01 5.56 -4.38
N ILE A 85 -13.44 4.43 -3.97
CA ILE A 85 -12.02 4.08 -4.17
C ILE A 85 -11.99 2.79 -4.99
N THR A 86 -11.21 2.76 -6.07
CA THR A 86 -11.04 1.56 -6.88
C THR A 86 -9.58 1.14 -6.89
N LEU A 87 -9.31 -0.11 -6.53
CA LEU A 87 -7.99 -0.72 -6.65
C LEU A 87 -7.88 -1.45 -8.00
N PHE A 88 -6.76 -1.27 -8.70
CA PHE A 88 -6.48 -1.85 -10.02
C PHE A 88 -4.97 -2.09 -10.18
N LEU A 89 -4.54 -2.46 -11.39
CA LEU A 89 -3.16 -2.89 -11.67
C LEU A 89 -2.07 -1.90 -11.20
N PHE A 90 -2.29 -0.59 -11.35
CA PHE A 90 -1.29 0.44 -11.03
C PHE A 90 -1.44 1.03 -9.61
N GLY A 91 -2.30 0.47 -8.76
CA GLY A 91 -2.53 0.96 -7.40
C GLY A 91 -4.00 1.21 -7.10
N GLY A 92 -4.30 2.32 -6.42
CA GLY A 92 -5.66 2.75 -6.09
C GLY A 92 -5.96 4.12 -6.68
N VAL A 93 -7.23 4.39 -7.01
CA VAL A 93 -7.69 5.73 -7.36
C VAL A 93 -8.93 6.06 -6.54
N SER A 94 -8.83 7.16 -5.81
CA SER A 94 -9.96 7.83 -5.14
C SER A 94 -10.71 8.74 -6.12
N HIS A 95 -12.02 8.51 -6.25
CA HIS A 95 -12.91 9.26 -7.14
C HIS A 95 -13.46 10.49 -6.44
N ILE A 96 -12.65 11.53 -6.38
CA ILE A 96 -12.99 12.82 -5.78
C ILE A 96 -13.72 13.70 -6.81
N ARG A 97 -14.92 14.17 -6.45
CA ARG A 97 -15.76 15.05 -7.27
C ARG A 97 -15.77 16.47 -6.71
N GLY A 98 -15.61 17.42 -7.62
CA GLY A 98 -15.65 18.87 -7.36
C GLY A 98 -14.38 19.56 -7.87
N THR A 99 -14.49 20.83 -8.22
CA THR A 99 -13.33 21.69 -8.49
C THR A 99 -12.83 22.27 -7.18
N ALA A 100 -11.52 22.19 -6.92
CA ALA A 100 -10.97 22.80 -5.73
C ALA A 100 -11.15 24.31 -5.80
N ARG A 101 -11.67 24.89 -4.72
CA ARG A 101 -11.88 26.34 -4.64
C ARG A 101 -10.61 27.07 -4.19
N LYS A 102 -9.64 26.35 -3.61
CA LYS A 102 -8.41 26.90 -3.05
C LYS A 102 -7.22 25.96 -3.32
N PRO A 103 -6.05 26.48 -3.75
CA PRO A 103 -4.83 25.67 -3.97
C PRO A 103 -4.37 24.90 -2.73
N LEU A 104 -4.61 25.44 -1.53
CA LEU A 104 -4.28 24.78 -0.28
C LEU A 104 -5.07 23.47 -0.07
N ASP A 105 -6.30 23.37 -0.58
CA ASP A 105 -7.11 22.16 -0.47
C ASP A 105 -6.49 21.03 -1.29
N GLU A 106 -6.10 21.34 -2.54
CA GLU A 106 -5.43 20.38 -3.42
C GLU A 106 -4.10 19.91 -2.83
N PHE A 107 -3.30 20.84 -2.30
CA PHE A 107 -2.04 20.51 -1.65
C PHE A 107 -2.23 19.57 -0.45
N LEU A 108 -3.17 19.88 0.46
CA LEU A 108 -3.42 19.05 1.63
C LEU A 108 -3.97 17.68 1.26
N ILE A 109 -4.86 17.60 0.27
CA ILE A 109 -5.39 16.34 -0.22
C ILE A 109 -4.24 15.52 -0.82
N ALA A 110 -3.48 16.06 -1.76
CA ALA A 110 -2.38 15.37 -2.43
C ALA A 110 -1.26 14.96 -1.47
N PHE A 111 -0.99 15.73 -0.41
CA PHE A 111 0.06 15.38 0.56
C PHE A 111 -0.37 14.32 1.58
N SER A 112 -1.68 14.16 1.82
CA SER A 112 -2.20 13.29 2.89
C SER A 112 -1.93 11.80 2.68
N GLY A 113 -2.06 11.29 1.45
CA GLY A 113 -1.70 9.92 1.09
C GLY A 113 -0.22 9.64 1.35
N PRO A 114 0.71 10.38 0.70
CA PRO A 114 2.14 10.26 0.93
C PRO A 114 2.55 10.30 2.40
N CYS A 115 2.02 11.26 3.15
CA CYS A 115 2.29 11.39 4.58
C CYS A 115 1.82 10.15 5.35
N SER A 116 0.62 9.63 5.06
CA SER A 116 0.12 8.41 5.71
C SER A 116 0.99 7.19 5.44
N SER A 117 1.47 7.01 4.20
CA SER A 117 2.34 5.89 3.85
C SER A 117 3.72 6.03 4.48
N ILE A 118 4.33 7.22 4.46
CA ILE A 118 5.63 7.45 5.10
C ILE A 118 5.54 7.19 6.60
N ILE A 119 4.52 7.72 7.29
CA ILE A 119 4.34 7.50 8.73
C ILE A 119 4.19 6.01 9.02
N MET A 120 3.35 5.29 8.26
CA MET A 120 3.14 3.87 8.46
C MET A 120 4.43 3.06 8.21
N GLY A 121 5.17 3.40 7.16
CA GLY A 121 6.45 2.79 6.86
C GLY A 121 7.48 3.01 7.96
N MET A 122 7.59 4.25 8.46
CA MET A 122 8.46 4.60 9.58
C MET A 122 8.08 3.86 10.87
N LEU A 123 6.78 3.71 11.16
CA LEU A 123 6.32 2.94 12.31
C LEU A 123 6.69 1.46 12.19
N PHE A 124 6.52 0.84 11.01
CA PHE A 124 6.92 -0.55 10.80
C PHE A 124 8.42 -0.75 11.01
N LEU A 125 9.26 0.10 10.42
CA LEU A 125 10.72 0.02 10.59
C LEU A 125 11.15 0.30 12.04
N TYR A 126 10.50 1.25 12.70
CA TYR A 126 10.75 1.56 14.11
C TYR A 126 10.45 0.36 15.02
N PHE A 127 9.28 -0.28 14.86
CA PHE A 127 8.91 -1.44 15.68
C PHE A 127 9.73 -2.70 15.35
N ASN A 128 10.16 -2.85 14.09
CA ASN A 128 11.09 -3.90 13.70
C ASN A 128 12.50 -3.68 14.29
N LYS A 129 12.78 -2.50 14.88
CA LYS A 129 14.09 -2.08 15.40
C LYS A 129 15.24 -2.17 14.40
N SER A 130 14.92 -2.35 13.12
CA SER A 130 15.88 -2.52 12.04
C SER A 130 15.54 -1.57 10.90
N PHE A 131 16.41 -0.58 10.70
CA PHE A 131 16.40 0.28 9.52
C PHE A 131 17.36 -0.24 8.43
N SER A 132 18.21 -1.20 8.79
CA SER A 132 19.13 -1.90 7.89
C SER A 132 18.59 -3.29 7.56
N PRO A 133 18.97 -3.89 6.42
CA PRO A 133 18.65 -5.28 6.15
C PRO A 133 19.14 -6.12 7.34
N PRO A 134 18.27 -6.90 8.01
CA PRO A 134 18.69 -7.70 9.14
C PRO A 134 19.74 -8.70 8.67
N ASP A 135 20.68 -9.05 9.54
CA ASP A 135 21.79 -9.95 9.22
C ASP A 135 21.25 -11.20 8.51
N LEU A 136 21.86 -11.51 7.35
CA LEU A 136 21.37 -12.39 6.29
C LEU A 136 21.05 -13.82 6.72
N ILE A 137 21.36 -14.22 7.96
CA ILE A 137 21.21 -15.57 8.51
C ILE A 137 20.43 -15.49 9.83
N GLY A 138 19.31 -16.20 9.90
CA GLY A 138 18.52 -16.32 11.13
C GLY A 138 17.46 -15.25 11.37
N THR A 139 17.18 -14.40 10.37
CA THR A 139 16.04 -13.48 10.44
C THR A 139 14.73 -14.26 10.40
N GLU A 140 13.82 -13.97 11.32
CA GLU A 140 12.47 -14.56 11.33
C GLU A 140 11.62 -14.03 10.16
N PRO A 141 10.75 -14.85 9.55
CA PRO A 141 9.91 -14.42 8.42
C PRO A 141 9.06 -13.19 8.70
N VAL A 142 8.58 -13.07 9.94
CA VAL A 142 7.76 -11.92 10.38
C VAL A 142 8.57 -10.62 10.30
N ASP A 143 9.83 -10.64 10.70
CA ASP A 143 10.68 -9.45 10.66
C ASP A 143 10.96 -9.02 9.22
N GLY A 144 11.21 -9.97 8.33
CA GLY A 144 11.39 -9.67 6.91
C GLY A 144 10.13 -9.09 6.26
N ILE A 145 8.94 -9.58 6.64
CA ILE A 145 7.65 -9.05 6.20
C ILE A 145 7.45 -7.61 6.67
N ILE A 146 7.73 -7.32 7.94
CA ILE A 146 7.58 -5.98 8.50
C ILE A 146 8.59 -5.03 7.84
N PHE A 147 9.85 -5.46 7.67
CA PHE A 147 10.90 -4.69 7.01
C PHE A 147 10.52 -4.31 5.57
N LEU A 148 10.14 -5.30 4.75
CA LEU A 148 9.76 -5.07 3.36
C LEU A 148 8.51 -4.19 3.27
N THR A 149 7.50 -4.45 4.10
CA THR A 149 6.27 -3.64 4.12
C THR A 149 6.54 -2.20 4.54
N GLY A 150 7.46 -1.98 5.48
CA GLY A 150 7.90 -0.67 5.93
C GLY A 150 8.54 0.13 4.80
N TRP A 151 9.51 -0.46 4.11
CA TRP A 151 10.17 0.17 2.96
C TRP A 151 9.21 0.42 1.80
N MET A 152 8.34 -0.54 1.47
CA MET A 152 7.36 -0.35 0.39
C MET A 152 6.41 0.81 0.68
N ASN A 153 6.06 1.06 1.94
CA ASN A 153 5.25 2.20 2.35
C ASN A 153 5.98 3.54 2.20
N ILE A 154 7.26 3.60 2.57
CA ILE A 154 8.09 4.78 2.36
C ILE A 154 8.23 5.07 0.86
N ILE A 155 8.54 4.04 0.07
CA ILE A 155 8.65 4.11 -1.39
C ILE A 155 7.34 4.60 -2.00
N LEU A 156 6.20 4.01 -1.61
CA LEU A 156 4.87 4.42 -2.06
C LEU A 156 4.62 5.90 -1.76
N GLY A 157 4.96 6.37 -0.56
CA GLY A 157 4.76 7.76 -0.20
C GLY A 157 5.67 8.71 -0.99
N ILE A 158 6.96 8.39 -1.14
CA ILE A 158 7.91 9.23 -1.89
C ILE A 158 7.54 9.33 -3.37
N PHE A 159 7.14 8.23 -4.01
CA PHE A 159 6.76 8.25 -5.43
C PHE A 159 5.45 9.01 -5.71
N ASN A 160 4.64 9.29 -4.67
CA ASN A 160 3.37 10.02 -4.79
C ASN A 160 3.45 11.48 -4.29
N LEU A 161 4.65 12.00 -4.02
CA LEU A 161 4.92 13.43 -3.79
C LEU A 161 5.20 14.16 -5.11
#